data_AF-W9AB46-F1
#
_entry.id   AF-W9AB46-F1
#
_cell.length_a   1.000
_cell.length_b   1.000
_cell.length_c   1.000
_cell.angle_alpha   90.00
_cell.angle_beta   90.00
_cell.angle_gamma   90.00
#
_symmetry.space_group_name_H-M   'P 1'
#
loop_
_entity.id
_entity.type
_entity.pdbx_description
1 polymer ?
#
loop_
_entity_poly.entity_id
_entity_poly.type
_entity_poly.pdbx_seq_one_letter_code
_entity_poly.pdbx_strand_id
1 'polypeptide(L)'
;MIDNMWLWCPKLSITKDGDTKSIAGGWLNFLAEDWSYIDESHVDVGIVENRKSTYTEEIKLDRKRAVFAKYKDNLGFNRYRFVGVFKCIGLSPLDESCIRYLRVDDKVKVVKW
;
A
#
# COMPACT_ATOMS: atom_id res chain seq x y z
N MET A 1 24.39 7.09 3.97
CA MET A 1 22.94 7.40 4.02
C MET A 1 22.22 6.06 3.94
N ILE A 2 21.42 5.71 4.95
CA ILE A 2 20.58 4.51 4.85
C ILE A 2 19.51 4.83 3.81
N ASP A 3 19.40 4.01 2.78
CA ASP A 3 18.32 4.16 1.81
C ASP A 3 17.01 3.71 2.46
N ASN A 4 16.17 4.68 2.81
CA ASN A 4 14.87 4.45 3.44
C ASN A 4 13.77 4.20 2.39
N MET A 5 14.11 4.09 1.10
CA MET A 5 13.18 3.80 0.01
C MET A 5 13.02 2.29 -0.20
N TRP A 6 11.79 1.82 -0.08
CA TRP A 6 11.41 0.44 -0.37
C TRP A 6 10.56 0.36 -1.63
N LEU A 7 10.71 -0.72 -2.39
CA LEU A 7 9.79 -1.04 -3.47
C LEU A 7 8.56 -1.75 -2.88
N TRP A 8 7.36 -1.26 -3.19
CA TRP A 8 6.13 -1.94 -2.84
C TRP A 8 5.31 -2.24 -4.09
N CYS A 9 4.96 -3.51 -4.28
CA CYS A 9 4.21 -3.99 -5.44
C CYS A 9 2.84 -4.58 -5.04
N PRO A 10 1.93 -3.80 -4.43
CA PRO A 10 0.67 -4.33 -3.91
C PRO A 10 -0.25 -4.76 -5.05
N LYS A 11 -1.09 -5.76 -4.80
CA LYS A 11 -2.32 -5.92 -5.58
C LYS A 11 -3.41 -5.11 -4.88
N LEU A 12 -4.02 -4.19 -5.63
CA LEU A 12 -5.14 -3.40 -5.12
C LEU A 12 -6.36 -4.29 -4.97
N SER A 13 -7.11 -4.09 -3.89
CA SER A 13 -8.40 -4.72 -3.66
C SER A 13 -9.40 -4.26 -4.72
N ILE A 14 -10.35 -5.13 -5.05
CA ILE A 14 -11.50 -4.78 -5.88
C ILE A 14 -12.73 -4.86 -4.99
N THR A 15 -13.47 -3.75 -4.91
CA THR A 15 -14.80 -3.71 -4.32
C THR A 15 -15.80 -3.87 -5.45
N LYS A 16 -16.68 -4.87 -5.36
CA LYS A 16 -17.77 -5.09 -6.30
C LYS A 16 -19.04 -5.37 -5.52
N ASP A 17 -20.10 -4.61 -5.78
CA ASP A 17 -21.41 -4.77 -5.13
C ASP A 17 -21.34 -4.69 -3.59
N GLY A 18 -20.44 -3.87 -3.05
CA GLY A 18 -20.21 -3.73 -1.60
C GLY A 18 -19.26 -4.77 -0.99
N ASP A 19 -19.02 -5.88 -1.69
CA ASP A 19 -18.07 -6.92 -1.26
C ASP A 19 -16.64 -6.59 -1.71
N THR A 20 -15.75 -6.45 -0.73
CA THR A 20 -14.31 -6.30 -0.99
C THR A 20 -13.64 -7.67 -1.03
N LYS A 21 -13.01 -8.01 -2.15
CA LYS A 21 -12.26 -9.27 -2.27
C LYS A 21 -10.75 -9.02 -2.18
N SER A 22 -10.08 -9.75 -1.28
CA SER A 22 -8.62 -9.85 -1.30
C SER A 22 -8.17 -10.65 -2.51
N ILE A 23 -7.21 -10.10 -3.24
CA ILE A 23 -6.55 -10.74 -4.39
C ILE A 23 -5.10 -11.14 -4.05
N ALA A 24 -4.71 -10.92 -2.79
CA ALA A 24 -3.34 -10.99 -2.29
C ALA A 24 -3.24 -11.80 -0.98
N GLY A 25 -3.77 -13.03 -0.98
CA GLY A 25 -3.59 -13.95 0.15
C GLY A 25 -4.17 -13.41 1.47
N GLY A 26 -5.25 -12.63 1.39
CA GLY A 26 -5.92 -12.04 2.56
C GLY A 26 -5.63 -10.55 2.76
N TRP A 27 -4.56 -9.99 2.17
CA TRP A 27 -4.29 -8.56 2.23
C TRP A 27 -5.30 -7.75 1.40
N LEU A 28 -5.70 -6.62 1.96
CA LEU A 28 -6.59 -5.64 1.36
C LEU A 28 -5.83 -4.32 1.19
N ASN A 29 -5.74 -3.80 -0.04
CA ASN A 29 -5.07 -2.54 -0.34
C ASN A 29 -6.01 -1.63 -1.12
N PHE A 30 -6.40 -0.50 -0.52
CA PHE A 30 -7.36 0.43 -1.08
C PHE A 30 -6.64 1.69 -1.52
N LEU A 31 -6.50 1.90 -2.84
CA LEU A 31 -6.01 3.17 -3.37
C LEU A 31 -7.19 4.15 -3.43
N ALA A 32 -7.04 5.31 -2.81
CA ALA A 32 -8.03 6.39 -2.90
C ALA A 32 -8.25 6.81 -4.36
N GLU A 33 -9.45 7.28 -4.71
CA GLU A 33 -9.78 7.68 -6.09
C GLU A 33 -8.90 8.81 -6.63
N ASP A 34 -8.51 9.74 -5.76
CA ASP A 34 -7.58 10.85 -6.04
C ASP A 34 -6.10 10.46 -5.93
N TRP A 35 -5.82 9.20 -5.59
CA TRP A 35 -4.50 8.60 -5.38
C TRP A 35 -3.68 9.27 -4.27
N SER A 36 -4.35 9.97 -3.35
CA SER A 36 -3.70 10.69 -2.25
C SER A 36 -3.20 9.76 -1.13
N TYR A 37 -3.85 8.61 -0.93
CA TYR A 37 -3.44 7.62 0.06
C TYR A 37 -3.75 6.17 -0.38
N ILE A 38 -3.10 5.24 0.31
CA ILE A 38 -3.41 3.81 0.29
C ILE A 38 -3.74 3.37 1.72
N ASP A 39 -4.87 2.72 1.91
CA ASP A 39 -5.19 2.03 3.16
C ASP A 39 -4.89 0.53 3.02
N GLU A 40 -4.16 -0.05 3.97
CA GLU A 40 -3.76 -1.46 4.03
C GLU A 40 -4.45 -2.14 5.21
N SER A 41 -5.07 -3.30 4.96
CA SER A 41 -5.66 -4.16 5.99
C SER A 41 -5.53 -5.64 5.61
N HIS A 42 -6.11 -6.52 6.42
CA HIS A 42 -6.16 -7.95 6.18
C HIS A 42 -7.52 -8.52 6.58
N VAL A 43 -7.99 -9.54 5.86
CA VAL A 43 -9.25 -10.25 6.19
C VAL A 43 -9.22 -11.01 7.52
N ASP A 44 -8.04 -11.15 8.13
CA ASP A 44 -7.81 -11.83 9.41
C ASP A 44 -7.45 -10.77 10.45
N VAL A 45 -8.31 -10.64 11.46
CA VAL A 45 -8.19 -9.63 12.52
C VAL A 45 -6.91 -9.84 13.34
N GLY A 46 -6.47 -11.08 13.56
CA GLY A 46 -5.23 -11.36 14.28
C GLY A 46 -3.99 -10.84 13.53
N ILE A 47 -4.01 -10.92 12.20
CA ILE A 47 -2.96 -10.34 11.35
C ILE A 47 -3.03 -8.80 11.38
N VAL A 48 -4.23 -8.22 11.35
CA VAL A 48 -4.41 -6.77 11.49
C VAL A 48 -3.81 -6.27 12.81
N GLU A 49 -4.13 -6.88 13.94
CA GLU A 49 -3.62 -6.45 15.26
C GLU A 49 -2.10 -6.60 15.37
N ASN A 50 -1.52 -7.68 14.84
CA ASN A 50 -0.07 -7.82 14.77
C ASN A 50 0.59 -6.78 13.83
N ARG A 51 -0.10 -6.42 12.74
CA ARG A 51 0.38 -5.36 11.85
C ARG A 51 0.31 -3.98 12.51
N LYS A 52 -0.72 -3.73 13.32
CA LYS A 52 -0.88 -2.50 14.13
C LYS A 52 0.26 -2.32 15.13
N SER A 53 0.75 -3.39 15.74
CA SER A 53 1.87 -3.29 16.70
C SER A 53 3.20 -2.94 16.02
N THR A 54 3.35 -3.18 14.71
CA THR A 54 4.63 -3.04 13.98
C THR A 54 4.75 -1.80 13.10
N TYR A 55 3.66 -1.12 12.71
CA TYR A 55 3.76 0.04 11.80
C TYR A 55 4.55 1.22 12.41
N THR A 56 4.59 1.32 13.74
CA THR A 56 5.29 2.42 14.43
C THR A 56 6.79 2.42 14.15
N GLU A 57 7.39 1.26 13.85
CA GLU A 57 8.78 1.17 13.43
C GLU A 57 9.01 1.80 12.05
N GLU A 58 8.07 1.65 11.12
CA GLU A 58 8.18 2.28 9.80
C GLU A 58 8.12 3.80 9.89
N ILE A 59 7.29 4.32 10.80
CA ILE A 59 7.21 5.75 11.09
C ILE A 59 8.54 6.23 11.69
N LYS A 60 9.07 5.52 12.70
CA LYS A 60 10.35 5.85 13.36
C LYS A 60 11.53 5.87 12.38
N LEU A 61 11.52 4.96 11.39
CA LEU A 61 12.56 4.85 10.37
C LEU A 61 12.38 5.82 9.19
N ASP A 62 11.33 6.65 9.19
CA ASP A 62 10.94 7.52 8.06
C ASP A 62 10.91 6.77 6.71
N ARG A 63 10.39 5.54 6.72
CA ARG A 63 10.37 4.69 5.52
C ARG A 63 9.46 5.27 4.45
N LYS A 64 9.98 5.32 3.22
CA LYS A 64 9.25 5.66 2.01
C LYS A 64 9.06 4.42 1.15
N ARG A 65 7.93 4.32 0.47
CA ARG A 65 7.62 3.23 -0.45
C ARG A 65 7.38 3.78 -1.85
N ALA A 66 8.21 3.41 -2.82
CA ALA A 66 7.88 3.60 -4.23
C ALA A 66 6.88 2.51 -4.63
N VAL A 67 5.64 2.91 -4.93
CA VAL A 67 4.54 1.97 -5.12
C VAL A 67 4.27 1.71 -6.59
N PHE A 68 4.34 0.44 -6.96
CA PHE A 68 4.03 -0.07 -8.29
C PHE A 68 2.86 -1.05 -8.18
N ALA A 69 1.63 -0.53 -8.27
CA ALA A 69 0.41 -1.33 -8.15
C ALA A 69 0.36 -2.41 -9.25
N LYS A 70 0.26 -3.66 -8.81
CA LYS A 70 0.17 -4.84 -9.67
C LYS A 70 -1.26 -5.02 -10.17
N TYR A 71 -1.42 -5.19 -11.47
CA TYR A 71 -2.70 -5.51 -12.11
C TYR A 71 -2.52 -6.55 -13.22
N LYS A 72 -3.62 -7.16 -13.67
CA LYS A 72 -3.66 -7.97 -14.90
C LYS A 72 -4.18 -7.10 -16.03
N ASP A 73 -3.48 -7.07 -17.16
CA ASP A 73 -4.01 -6.44 -18.37
C ASP A 73 -5.11 -7.30 -19.02
N ASN A 74 -5.72 -6.79 -20.10
CA ASN A 74 -6.81 -7.46 -20.80
C ASN A 74 -6.41 -8.83 -21.40
N LEU A 75 -5.11 -9.12 -21.49
CA LEU A 75 -4.57 -10.39 -21.98
C LEU A 75 -4.17 -11.32 -20.82
N GLY A 76 -4.37 -10.89 -19.57
CA GLY A 76 -4.08 -11.65 -18.37
C GLY A 76 -2.63 -11.57 -17.88
N PHE A 77 -1.77 -10.77 -18.51
CA PHE A 77 -0.37 -10.59 -18.10
C PHE A 77 -0.25 -9.67 -16.90
N ASN A 78 0.71 -9.98 -16.02
CA ASN A 78 1.03 -9.11 -14.89
C ASN A 78 1.68 -7.82 -15.39
N ARG A 79 1.10 -6.69 -15.01
CA ARG A 79 1.63 -5.35 -15.24
C ARG A 79 1.73 -4.60 -13.92
N TYR A 80 2.53 -3.55 -13.94
CA TYR A 80 2.83 -2.73 -12.78
C TYR A 80 2.69 -1.26 -13.18
N ARG A 81 1.88 -0.51 -12.43
CA ARG A 81 1.71 0.93 -12.62
C ARG A 81 2.32 1.65 -11.43
N PHE A 82 3.25 2.56 -11.70
CA PHE A 82 3.73 3.48 -10.67
C PHE A 82 2.58 4.39 -10.24
N VAL A 83 2.30 4.46 -8.94
CA VAL A 83 1.20 5.27 -8.38
C VAL A 83 1.70 6.36 -7.42
N GLY A 84 3.00 6.41 -7.13
CA GLY A 84 3.62 7.45 -6.31
C GLY A 84 4.59 6.90 -5.27
N VAL A 85 5.16 7.80 -4.48
CA VAL A 85 5.92 7.47 -3.26
C VAL A 85 5.05 7.73 -2.06
N PHE A 86 4.98 6.76 -1.14
CA PHE A 86 4.08 6.81 0.00
C PHE A 86 4.83 6.64 1.32
N LYS A 87 4.28 7.19 2.41
CA LYS A 87 4.76 7.03 3.79
C LYS A 87 3.64 6.56 4.70
N CYS A 88 3.94 5.63 5.60
CA CYS A 88 3.02 5.26 6.68
C CYS A 88 2.78 6.46 7.59
N ILE A 89 1.52 6.79 7.86
CA ILE A 89 1.12 7.84 8.81
C ILE A 89 0.36 7.29 10.03
N GLY A 90 0.26 5.97 10.15
CA GLY A 90 -0.40 5.28 11.25
C GLY A 90 -1.74 4.68 10.85
N LEU A 91 -2.65 4.58 11.82
CA LEU A 91 -4.00 4.08 11.56
C LEU A 91 -4.78 5.05 10.68
N SER A 92 -5.64 4.51 9.82
CA SER A 92 -6.54 5.33 9.04
C SER A 92 -7.56 6.02 9.96
N PRO A 93 -7.81 7.33 9.80
CA PRO A 93 -8.80 8.06 10.58
C PRO A 93 -10.25 7.69 10.22
N LEU A 94 -10.46 6.98 9.10
CA LEU A 94 -11.79 6.55 8.65
C LEU A 94 -12.09 5.11 9.06
N ASP A 95 -11.05 4.30 9.30
CA ASP A 95 -11.17 2.89 9.65
C ASP A 95 -9.92 2.45 10.41
N GLU A 96 -10.04 2.28 11.72
CA GLU A 96 -8.92 1.86 12.56
C GLU A 96 -8.42 0.45 12.26
N SER A 97 -9.15 -0.37 11.47
CA SER A 97 -8.65 -1.66 10.99
C SER A 97 -7.64 -1.53 9.84
N CYS A 98 -7.45 -0.31 9.32
CA CYS A 98 -6.53 0.00 8.24
C CYS A 98 -5.32 0.81 8.71
N ILE A 99 -4.16 0.55 8.11
CA ILE A 99 -2.99 1.43 8.18
C ILE A 99 -2.96 2.30 6.94
N ARG A 100 -2.80 3.61 7.14
CA ARG A 100 -2.77 4.59 6.06
C ARG A 100 -1.35 4.91 5.65
N TYR A 101 -1.14 4.85 4.34
CA TYR A 101 0.04 5.38 3.67
C TYR A 101 -0.35 6.60 2.86
N LEU A 102 0.20 7.77 3.18
CA LEU A 102 -0.04 9.02 2.45
C LEU A 102 0.96 9.15 1.31
N ARG A 103 0.50 9.60 0.14
CA ARG A 103 1.38 9.93 -0.99
C ARG A 103 2.16 11.21 -0.67
N VAL A 104 3.48 11.12 -0.76
CA VAL A 104 4.41 12.22 -0.49
C VAL A 104 5.18 12.68 -1.72
N ASP A 105 5.17 11.92 -2.80
CA ASP A 105 5.80 12.28 -4.07
C ASP A 105 5.07 11.63 -5.25
N ASP A 106 5.13 12.27 -6.42
CA ASP A 106 4.61 11.78 -7.69
C ASP A 106 5.72 11.29 -8.64
N LYS A 107 6.97 11.34 -8.20
CA LYS A 107 8.16 10.93 -8.95
C LYS A 107 9.05 10.04 -8.09
N VAL A 108 9.84 9.22 -8.76
CA VAL A 108 10.91 8.44 -8.13
C VAL A 108 12.18 8.57 -8.97
N LYS A 109 13.32 8.76 -8.31
CA LYS A 109 14.61 8.85 -9.00
C LYS A 109 15.00 7.46 -9.49
N VAL A 110 15.29 7.34 -10.77
CA VAL A 110 15.91 6.14 -11.34
C VAL A 110 17.42 6.21 -11.12
N VAL A 111 17.97 5.19 -10.47
CA VAL A 111 19.42 5.07 -10.23
C VAL A 111 20.02 4.25 -11.37
N LYS A 112 21.10 4.76 -11.98
CA LYS A 112 21.89 3.98 -12.93
C LYS A 112 22.87 3.12 -12.14
N TRP A 113 22.91 1.84 -12.49
CA TRP A 113 23.86 0.85 -12.00
C TRP A 113 25.17 0.99 -12.77
#